data_AF-A0A2E5LCX3-F1
#
_entry.id   AF-A0A2E5LCX3-F1
#
_cell.length_a   1.000
_cell.length_b   1.000
_cell.length_c   1.000
_cell.angle_alpha   90.00
_cell.angle_beta   90.00
_cell.angle_gamma   90.00
#
_symmetry.space_group_name_H-M   'P 1'
#
loop_
_entity.id
_entity.type
_entity.pdbx_description
1 polymer ?
#
loop_
_entity_poly.entity_id
_entity_poly.type
_entity_poly.pdbx_seq_one_letter_code
_entity_poly.pdbx_strand_id
1 'polypeptide(L)'
;MKYTLLIIYILINLNSYSQENREIVTFNTNEKLIKKVVISEKIYNTENLYVISAQNQTTREYAGCKWKSSLSNSEMKTFIKDLRVLRNSSDKEIVRRKRILKKIKNDRVKVKFDKVKCYSEHKTHYFQKSCNRNLTFIVDAKQEEKIISIMEDNFLQKEPRVSNK
;
A
#
# COMPACT_ATOMS: atom_id res chain seq x y z
N MET A 1 -33.95 17.01 -32.25
CA MET A 1 -33.15 15.75 -32.32
C MET A 1 -31.62 15.92 -32.36
N LYS A 2 -31.04 17.13 -32.46
CA LYS A 2 -29.56 17.30 -32.44
C LYS A 2 -28.94 17.27 -31.03
N TYR A 3 -29.68 17.73 -30.01
CA TYR A 3 -29.17 17.81 -28.63
C TYR A 3 -29.18 16.47 -27.87
N THR A 4 -30.02 15.52 -28.26
CA THR A 4 -30.11 14.19 -27.63
C THR A 4 -28.86 13.34 -27.89
N LEU A 5 -28.26 13.46 -29.07
CA LEU A 5 -27.00 12.77 -29.41
C LEU A 5 -25.81 13.30 -28.62
N LEU A 6 -25.78 14.60 -28.33
CA LEU A 6 -24.70 15.24 -27.55
C LEU A 6 -24.71 14.76 -26.09
N ILE A 7 -25.91 14.63 -25.49
CA ILE A 7 -26.08 14.15 -24.10
C ILE A 7 -25.63 12.69 -23.97
N ILE A 8 -25.97 11.84 -24.95
CA ILE A 8 -25.54 10.44 -24.97
C ILE A 8 -24.01 10.36 -25.08
N TYR A 9 -23.37 11.19 -25.90
CA TYR A 9 -21.92 11.23 -26.03
C TYR A 9 -21.22 11.67 -24.73
N ILE A 10 -21.78 12.63 -24.00
CA ILE A 10 -21.26 13.07 -22.70
C ILE A 10 -21.40 11.95 -21.65
N LEU A 11 -22.53 11.23 -21.64
CA LEU A 11 -22.78 10.14 -20.68
C LEU A 11 -21.90 8.91 -20.93
N ILE A 12 -21.54 8.61 -22.20
CA ILE A 12 -20.63 7.50 -22.51
C ILE A 12 -19.20 7.80 -22.03
N ASN A 13 -18.75 9.07 -22.14
CA ASN A 13 -17.41 9.47 -21.68
C ASN A 13 -17.29 9.56 -20.14
N LEU A 14 -18.40 9.76 -19.42
CA LEU A 14 -18.38 9.83 -17.95
C LEU A 14 -18.23 8.44 -17.27
N ASN A 15 -18.58 7.36 -17.97
CA ASN A 15 -18.51 5.99 -17.40
C ASN A 15 -17.13 5.33 -17.53
N SER A 16 -16.14 5.98 -18.17
CA SER A 16 -14.81 5.39 -18.38
C SER A 16 -13.78 5.66 -17.28
N TYR A 17 -14.18 6.20 -16.12
CA TYR A 17 -13.24 6.54 -15.05
C TYR A 17 -13.63 5.99 -13.68
N SER A 18 -13.57 4.66 -13.56
CA SER A 18 -13.24 4.01 -12.29
C SER A 18 -12.32 2.82 -12.56
N GLN A 19 -11.02 3.08 -12.74
CA GLN A 19 -10.03 2.03 -12.56
C GLN A 19 -9.93 1.76 -11.05
N GLU A 20 -10.76 0.86 -10.55
CA GLU A 20 -10.65 0.39 -9.16
C GLU A 20 -9.32 -0.35 -8.98
N ASN A 21 -8.63 -0.07 -7.87
CA ASN A 21 -7.39 -0.80 -7.56
C ASN A 21 -7.78 -2.22 -7.15
N ARG A 22 -7.15 -3.23 -7.75
CA ARG A 22 -7.34 -4.62 -7.34
C ARG A 22 -6.64 -4.83 -6.00
N GLU A 23 -7.41 -5.14 -4.95
CA GLU A 23 -6.82 -5.51 -3.66
C GLU A 23 -6.08 -6.85 -3.75
N ILE A 24 -4.87 -6.92 -3.20
CA ILE A 24 -4.01 -8.11 -3.21
C ILE A 24 -3.85 -8.67 -1.81
N VAL A 25 -3.52 -7.81 -0.84
CA VAL A 25 -3.35 -8.20 0.57
C VAL A 25 -4.05 -7.20 1.46
N THR A 26 -4.80 -7.71 2.44
CA THR A 26 -5.42 -6.92 3.50
C THR A 26 -5.15 -7.56 4.86
N PHE A 27 -4.79 -6.74 5.85
CA PHE A 27 -4.60 -7.16 7.24
C PHE A 27 -4.79 -6.00 8.23
N ASN A 28 -4.99 -6.33 9.50
CA ASN A 28 -4.99 -5.37 10.60
C ASN A 28 -3.67 -5.48 11.38
N THR A 29 -3.04 -4.36 11.68
CA THR A 29 -1.82 -4.32 12.49
C THR A 29 -2.10 -4.69 13.94
N ASN A 30 -1.15 -5.35 14.60
CA ASN A 30 -1.21 -5.62 16.04
C ASN A 30 -0.41 -4.58 16.85
N GLU A 31 -0.99 -3.40 17.03
CA GLU A 31 -0.41 -2.27 17.76
C GLU A 31 -1.51 -1.45 18.46
N LYS A 32 -1.15 -0.57 19.42
CA LYS A 32 -2.13 0.23 20.18
C LYS A 32 -3.09 1.01 19.27
N LEU A 33 -2.55 1.58 18.19
CA LEU A 33 -3.33 2.22 17.14
C LEU A 33 -3.48 1.27 15.95
N ILE A 34 -4.49 0.40 16.01
CA ILE A 34 -4.79 -0.57 14.95
C ILE A 34 -5.07 0.16 13.64
N LYS A 35 -4.35 -0.25 12.59
CA LYS A 35 -4.54 0.18 11.22
C LYS A 35 -4.95 -1.02 10.38
N LYS A 36 -5.96 -0.84 9.53
CA LYS A 36 -6.22 -1.72 8.39
C LYS A 36 -5.26 -1.32 7.28
N VAL A 37 -4.34 -2.19 6.92
CA VAL A 37 -3.39 -2.01 5.82
C VAL A 37 -3.87 -2.79 4.60
N VAL A 38 -3.81 -2.16 3.44
CA VAL A 38 -4.20 -2.75 2.15
C VAL A 38 -3.08 -2.53 1.15
N ILE A 39 -2.64 -3.61 0.51
CA ILE A 39 -1.78 -3.58 -0.67
C ILE A 39 -2.67 -3.87 -1.88
N SER A 40 -2.68 -2.95 -2.83
CA SER A 40 -3.47 -3.06 -4.05
C SER A 40 -2.61 -2.79 -5.28
N GLU A 41 -3.05 -3.29 -6.42
CA GLU A 41 -2.47 -3.03 -7.72
C GLU A 41 -3.38 -2.12 -8.54
N LYS A 42 -2.75 -1.21 -9.26
CA LYS A 42 -3.37 -0.32 -10.22
C LYS A 42 -2.64 -0.49 -11.54
N ILE A 43 -3.38 -0.86 -12.58
CA ILE A 43 -2.86 -0.86 -13.95
C ILE A 43 -3.01 0.57 -14.47
N TYR A 44 -1.89 1.24 -14.75
CA TYR A 44 -1.89 2.55 -15.37
C TYR A 44 -1.18 2.44 -16.72
N ASN A 45 -1.95 2.55 -17.80
CA ASN A 45 -1.49 2.26 -19.16
C ASN A 45 -0.92 0.83 -19.27
N THR A 46 0.40 0.71 -19.41
CA THR A 46 1.16 -0.56 -19.52
C THR A 46 1.97 -0.89 -18.27
N GLU A 47 1.94 -0.04 -17.24
CA GLU A 47 2.73 -0.22 -16.03
C GLU A 47 1.86 -0.60 -14.84
N ASN A 48 2.34 -1.60 -14.08
CA ASN A 48 1.77 -1.96 -12.79
C ASN A 48 2.30 -1.01 -11.72
N LEU A 49 1.41 -0.21 -11.15
CA LEU A 49 1.65 0.55 -9.94
C LEU A 49 1.04 -0.18 -8.77
N TYR A 50 1.76 -0.23 -7.65
CA TYR A 50 1.22 -0.73 -6.40
C TYR A 50 0.89 0.43 -5.48
N VAL A 51 -0.15 0.23 -4.68
CA VAL A 51 -0.61 1.19 -3.69
C VAL A 51 -0.65 0.49 -2.34
N ILE A 52 0.08 1.03 -1.39
CA ILE A 52 -0.03 0.68 0.03
C ILE A 52 -0.86 1.76 0.69
N SER A 53 -2.04 1.39 1.17
CA SER A 53 -2.90 2.26 1.96
C SER A 53 -3.03 1.71 3.38
N ALA A 54 -3.29 2.62 4.31
CA ALA A 54 -3.60 2.26 5.68
C ALA A 54 -4.68 3.19 6.21
N GLN A 55 -5.53 2.69 7.10
CA GLN A 55 -6.50 3.52 7.80
C GLN A 55 -6.66 3.07 9.25
N ASN A 56 -6.76 4.00 10.19
CA ASN A 56 -7.18 3.70 11.56
C ASN A 56 -8.59 4.24 11.82
N GLN A 57 -9.26 3.63 12.78
CA GLN A 57 -10.52 4.16 13.30
C GLN A 57 -10.27 5.35 14.22
N THR A 58 -11.27 6.22 14.32
CA THR A 58 -11.31 7.24 15.36
C THR A 58 -11.56 6.57 16.71
N THR A 59 -10.80 7.00 17.71
CA THR A 59 -10.94 6.58 19.10
C THR A 59 -10.90 7.83 19.99
N ARG A 60 -11.06 7.65 21.31
CA ARG A 60 -10.88 8.75 22.28
C ARG A 60 -9.49 9.38 22.19
N GLU A 61 -8.46 8.60 21.88
CA GLU A 61 -7.06 9.05 21.88
C GLU A 61 -6.54 9.47 20.48
N TYR A 62 -7.19 9.03 19.39
CA TYR A 62 -6.68 9.18 18.03
C TYR A 62 -7.80 9.52 17.03
N ALA A 63 -7.62 10.54 16.19
CA ALA A 63 -8.46 10.73 15.01
C ALA A 63 -8.20 9.64 13.94
N GLY A 64 -9.24 9.29 13.19
CA GLY A 64 -9.19 8.35 12.08
C GLY A 64 -8.45 8.91 10.87
N CYS A 65 -7.20 8.49 10.67
CA CYS A 65 -6.36 8.89 9.54
C CYS A 65 -6.42 7.86 8.40
N LYS A 66 -6.18 8.33 7.18
CA LYS A 66 -6.06 7.51 5.97
C LYS A 66 -4.77 7.87 5.25
N TRP A 67 -3.87 6.91 5.07
CA TRP A 67 -2.61 7.10 4.36
C TRP A 67 -2.61 6.34 3.05
N LYS A 68 -1.89 6.86 2.07
CA LYS A 68 -1.68 6.19 0.78
C LYS A 68 -0.30 6.52 0.22
N SER A 69 0.46 5.48 -0.11
CA SER A 69 1.74 5.59 -0.80
C SER A 69 1.70 4.73 -2.07
N SER A 70 2.23 5.27 -3.16
CA SER A 70 2.38 4.54 -4.42
C SER A 70 3.81 4.02 -4.56
N LEU A 71 3.95 2.84 -5.17
CA LEU A 71 5.22 2.18 -5.48
C LEU A 71 5.17 1.72 -6.93
N SER A 72 6.23 1.96 -7.67
CA SER A 72 6.46 1.28 -8.95
C SER A 72 6.62 -0.23 -8.74
N ASN A 73 6.51 -1.00 -9.82
CA ASN A 73 6.76 -2.44 -9.79
C ASN A 73 8.13 -2.79 -9.20
N SER A 74 9.19 -2.09 -9.62
CA SER A 74 10.56 -2.30 -9.11
C SER A 74 10.69 -1.96 -7.62
N GLU A 75 10.06 -0.89 -7.14
CA GLU A 75 10.04 -0.52 -5.72
C GLU A 75 9.27 -1.53 -4.86
N MET A 76 8.20 -2.13 -5.41
CA MET A 76 7.44 -3.18 -4.75
C MET A 76 8.19 -4.51 -4.73
N LYS A 77 8.81 -4.95 -5.84
CA LYS A 77 9.71 -6.12 -5.84
C LYS A 77 10.83 -5.96 -4.84
N THR A 78 11.42 -4.77 -4.76
CA THR A 78 12.44 -4.44 -3.77
C THR A 78 11.89 -4.50 -2.34
N PHE A 79 10.66 -4.02 -2.10
CA PHE A 79 10.01 -4.12 -0.79
C PHE A 79 9.86 -5.55 -0.32
N ILE A 80 9.36 -6.44 -1.18
CA ILE A 80 9.17 -7.86 -0.86
C ILE A 80 10.50 -8.56 -0.63
N LYS A 81 11.52 -8.26 -1.45
CA LYS A 81 12.89 -8.75 -1.22
C LYS A 81 13.46 -8.27 0.11
N ASP A 82 13.31 -6.98 0.44
CA ASP A 82 13.79 -6.40 1.69
C ASP A 82 13.09 -7.06 2.90
N LEU A 83 11.77 -7.31 2.84
CA LEU A 83 11.05 -8.07 3.87
C LEU A 83 11.65 -9.48 4.03
N ARG A 84 11.78 -10.24 2.94
CA ARG A 84 12.35 -11.58 2.96
C ARG A 84 13.76 -11.63 3.55
N VAL A 85 14.61 -10.65 3.21
CA VAL A 85 15.96 -10.53 3.78
C VAL A 85 15.90 -10.28 5.28
N LEU A 86 15.06 -9.35 5.76
CA LEU A 86 14.91 -9.09 7.19
C LEU A 86 14.34 -10.27 7.97
N ARG A 87 13.42 -11.03 7.37
CA ARG A 87 12.91 -12.27 7.95
C ARG A 87 14.04 -13.25 8.25
N ASN A 88 14.88 -13.49 7.25
CA ASN A 88 15.92 -14.52 7.26
C ASN A 88 17.25 -14.07 7.88
N SER A 89 17.45 -12.76 8.07
CA SER A 89 18.68 -12.19 8.63
C SER A 89 18.57 -11.92 10.14
N SER A 90 19.72 -11.99 10.80
CA SER A 90 19.94 -11.41 12.13
C SER A 90 20.08 -9.88 12.09
N ASP A 91 20.31 -9.31 10.91
CA ASP A 91 20.41 -7.86 10.69
C ASP A 91 19.08 -7.17 11.02
N LYS A 92 19.19 -6.03 11.68
CA LYS A 92 18.04 -5.40 12.33
C LYS A 92 17.42 -4.26 11.53
N GLU A 93 17.99 -3.85 10.40
CA GLU A 93 17.52 -2.66 9.68
C GLU A 93 17.85 -2.65 8.19
N ILE A 94 16.88 -2.26 7.36
CA ILE A 94 17.06 -1.92 5.94
C ILE A 94 16.48 -0.53 5.70
N VAL A 95 17.31 0.36 5.15
CA VAL A 95 16.93 1.75 4.83
C VAL A 95 16.96 1.95 3.33
N ARG A 96 15.83 2.39 2.77
CA ARG A 96 15.72 2.86 1.38
C ARG A 96 15.18 4.28 1.39
N ARG A 97 15.53 5.09 0.39
CA ARG A 97 14.97 6.45 0.26
C ARG A 97 13.43 6.36 0.23
N LYS A 98 12.75 7.04 1.16
CA LYS A 98 11.28 7.03 1.40
C LYS A 98 10.71 5.82 2.16
N ARG A 99 11.49 4.77 2.46
CA ARG A 99 10.99 3.58 3.15
C ARG A 99 12.04 2.95 4.08
N ILE A 100 11.68 2.73 5.33
CA ILE A 100 12.53 2.11 6.34
C ILE A 100 11.85 0.85 6.88
N LEU A 101 12.59 -0.27 6.92
CA LEU A 101 12.16 -1.51 7.52
C LEU A 101 13.12 -1.84 8.67
N LYS A 102 12.58 -2.14 9.84
CA LYS A 102 13.39 -2.45 11.03
C LYS A 102 12.84 -3.66 11.74
N LYS A 103 13.67 -4.68 11.96
CA LYS A 103 13.30 -5.83 12.80
C LYS A 103 13.28 -5.37 14.25
N ILE A 104 12.16 -5.62 14.93
CA ILE A 104 11.95 -5.33 16.34
C ILE A 104 11.70 -6.64 17.10
N LYS A 105 11.64 -6.58 18.44
CA LYS A 105 11.45 -7.78 19.28
C LYS A 105 10.22 -8.60 18.85
N ASN A 106 10.35 -9.91 19.03
CA ASN A 106 9.35 -10.96 18.75
C ASN A 106 9.05 -11.13 17.25
N ASP A 107 10.08 -11.11 16.40
CA ASP A 107 9.96 -11.31 14.95
C ASP A 107 8.91 -10.42 14.29
N ARG A 108 8.90 -9.16 14.71
CA ARG A 108 8.06 -8.13 14.11
C ARG A 108 8.92 -7.20 13.28
N VAL A 109 8.38 -6.72 12.18
CA VAL A 109 9.02 -5.73 11.31
C VAL A 109 8.24 -4.43 11.40
N LYS A 110 8.92 -3.37 11.81
CA LYS A 110 8.40 -2.00 11.72
C LYS A 110 8.64 -1.50 10.30
N VAL A 111 7.57 -1.17 9.60
CA VAL A 111 7.61 -0.56 8.27
C VAL A 111 7.25 0.92 8.39
N LYS A 112 8.05 1.79 7.77
CA LYS A 112 7.82 3.23 7.72
C LYS A 112 7.93 3.71 6.27
N PHE A 113 6.92 4.42 5.80
CA PHE A 113 6.94 5.20 4.56
C PHE A 113 7.00 6.68 4.92
N ASP A 114 7.99 7.39 4.40
CA ASP A 114 8.16 8.82 4.66
C ASP A 114 7.40 9.68 3.64
N LYS A 115 7.02 10.89 4.06
CA LYS A 115 6.36 11.91 3.20
C LYS A 115 5.07 11.41 2.53
N VAL A 116 4.32 10.58 3.24
CA VAL A 116 3.01 10.05 2.83
C VAL A 116 1.93 11.10 3.08
N LYS A 117 0.99 11.22 2.14
CA LYS A 117 -0.18 12.09 2.29
C LYS A 117 -1.22 11.41 3.18
N CYS A 118 -1.74 12.15 4.16
CA CYS A 118 -2.97 11.79 4.87
C CYS A 118 -4.16 12.36 4.07
N TYR A 119 -5.15 11.53 3.79
CA TYR A 119 -6.33 11.85 2.99
C TYR A 119 -7.60 12.01 3.84
N SER A 120 -7.48 11.97 5.16
CA SER A 120 -8.61 12.24 6.03
C SER A 120 -8.88 13.74 6.13
N GLU A 121 -10.16 14.11 6.24
CA GLU A 121 -10.65 15.49 6.34
C GLU A 121 -10.42 16.08 7.74
N HIS A 122 -9.18 16.11 8.18
CA HIS A 122 -8.82 16.77 9.44
C HIS A 122 -8.72 18.27 9.23
N LYS A 123 -9.20 19.06 10.19
CA LYS A 123 -8.93 20.50 10.21
C LYS A 123 -7.41 20.71 10.39
N THR A 124 -6.79 21.45 9.48
CA THR A 124 -5.34 21.69 9.39
C THR A 124 -4.69 22.27 10.65
N HIS A 125 -5.46 22.89 11.54
CA HIS A 125 -4.95 23.49 12.79
C HIS A 125 -4.69 22.47 13.91
N TYR A 126 -5.29 21.28 13.84
CA TYR A 126 -5.01 20.18 14.78
C TYR A 126 -4.21 19.09 14.07
N PHE A 127 -2.90 19.30 13.90
CA PHE A 127 -1.98 18.21 13.60
C PHE A 127 -1.96 17.26 14.81
N GLN A 128 -2.88 16.30 14.84
CA GLN A 128 -2.92 15.27 15.86
C GLN A 128 -1.73 14.32 15.70
N LYS A 129 -1.27 13.71 16.81
CA LYS A 129 -0.15 12.75 16.84
C LYS A 129 -0.28 11.65 15.79
N SER A 130 -1.50 11.25 15.42
CA SER A 130 -1.77 10.28 14.37
C SER A 130 -1.56 10.82 12.96
N CYS A 131 -1.86 12.10 12.66
CA CYS A 131 -1.73 12.68 11.31
C CYS A 131 -0.29 13.09 10.95
N ASN A 132 0.67 12.22 11.23
CA ASN A 132 2.04 12.41 10.76
C ASN A 132 2.10 12.17 9.24
N ARG A 133 2.90 12.96 8.52
CA ARG A 133 3.22 12.74 7.09
C ARG A 133 4.07 11.49 6.85
N ASN A 134 4.10 10.56 7.81
CA ASN A 134 4.77 9.27 7.68
C ASN A 134 3.73 8.19 8.00
N LEU A 135 3.63 7.18 7.14
CA LEU A 135 2.88 5.97 7.45
C LEU A 135 3.81 5.01 8.18
N THR A 136 3.47 4.61 9.40
CA THR A 136 4.20 3.59 10.14
C THR A 136 3.25 2.50 10.60
N PHE A 137 3.64 1.25 10.44
CA PHE A 137 2.91 0.08 10.92
C PHE A 137 3.86 -1.06 11.28
N ILE A 138 3.35 -2.01 12.06
CA ILE A 138 4.07 -3.22 12.45
C ILE A 138 3.45 -4.41 11.71
N VAL A 139 4.33 -5.23 11.12
CA VAL A 139 4.00 -6.51 10.48
C VAL A 139 4.56 -7.61 11.37
N ASP A 140 3.73 -8.57 11.75
CA ASP A 140 4.19 -9.78 12.46
C ASP A 140 4.64 -10.87 11.48
N ALA A 141 5.30 -11.91 11.98
CA ALA A 141 5.84 -13.00 11.15
C ALA A 141 4.77 -13.69 10.27
N LYS A 142 3.53 -13.85 10.76
CA LYS A 142 2.45 -14.47 9.98
C LYS A 142 2.00 -13.54 8.85
N GLN A 143 1.89 -12.25 9.13
CA GLN A 143 1.56 -11.23 8.13
C GLN A 143 2.66 -11.08 7.10
N GLU A 144 3.91 -11.11 7.52
CA GLU A 144 5.09 -11.06 6.65
C GLU A 144 5.10 -12.24 5.67
N GLU A 145 4.91 -13.46 6.17
CA GLU A 145 4.82 -14.67 5.34
C GLU A 145 3.69 -14.57 4.31
N LYS A 146 2.50 -14.15 4.76
CA LYS A 146 1.35 -13.96 3.89
C LYS A 146 1.62 -12.93 2.80
N ILE A 147 2.23 -11.80 3.14
CA ILE A 147 2.57 -10.74 2.18
C ILE A 147 3.57 -11.28 1.14
N ILE A 148 4.64 -11.93 1.59
CA ILE A 148 5.68 -12.46 0.70
C ILE A 148 5.08 -13.50 -0.25
N SER A 149 4.37 -14.50 0.27
CA SER A 149 3.78 -15.57 -0.54
C SER A 149 2.83 -15.03 -1.61
N ILE A 150 1.85 -14.20 -1.22
CA ILE A 150 0.87 -13.67 -2.18
C ILE A 150 1.55 -12.78 -3.23
N MET A 151 2.54 -11.98 -2.83
CA MET A 151 3.18 -11.05 -3.76
C MET A 151 4.15 -11.76 -4.71
N GLU A 152 4.90 -12.76 -4.24
CA GLU A 152 5.75 -13.58 -5.10
C GLU A 152 4.92 -14.34 -6.15
N ASP A 153 3.78 -14.94 -5.76
CA ASP A 153 2.85 -15.57 -6.71
C ASP A 153 2.32 -14.56 -7.74
N ASN A 154 1.97 -13.35 -7.29
CA ASN A 154 1.52 -12.27 -8.18
C ASN A 154 2.60 -11.81 -9.16
N PHE A 155 3.88 -11.85 -8.78
CA PHE A 155 4.99 -11.51 -9.68
C PHE A 155 5.27 -12.65 -10.67
N LEU A 156 5.28 -13.90 -10.22
CA LEU A 156 5.54 -15.08 -11.05
C LEU A 156 4.48 -15.27 -12.14
N GLN A 157 3.21 -14.96 -11.85
CA GLN A 157 2.13 -14.99 -12.87
C GLN A 157 2.29 -13.94 -13.98
N LYS A 158 3.17 -12.94 -13.80
CA LYS A 158 3.32 -11.79 -14.70
C LYS A 158 4.64 -11.77 -15.47
N GLU A 159 5.56 -12.68 -15.19
CA GLU A 159 6.73 -12.85 -16.05
C GLU A 159 6.26 -13.42 -17.39
N PRO A 160 6.69 -12.85 -18.55
CA PRO A 160 6.33 -13.41 -19.83
C PRO A 160 6.79 -14.86 -19.86
N ARG A 161 5.86 -15.80 -20.07
CA ARG A 161 6.22 -17.17 -20.40
C ARG A 161 7.15 -17.07 -21.59
N VAL A 162 8.43 -17.36 -21.39
CA VAL A 162 9.39 -17.47 -22.48
C VAL A 162 8.81 -18.55 -23.38
N SER A 163 8.24 -18.12 -24.50
CA SER A 163 7.82 -19.02 -25.56
C SER A 163 9.11 -19.58 -26.12
N ASN A 164 9.47 -20.78 -25.69
CA ASN A 164 10.48 -21.57 -26.37
C ASN A 164 9.99 -21.73 -27.82
N LYS A 165 10.62 -21.00 -28.73
CA LYS A 165 10.62 -21.31 -30.15
C LYS A 165 11.70 -22.33 -30.42
#